data_AF-A0A7Z0VKD2-F1
#
_entry.id   AF-A0A7Z0VKD2-F1
#
_cell.length_a   1.000
_cell.length_b   1.000
_cell.length_c   1.000
_cell.angle_alpha   90.00
_cell.angle_beta   90.00
_cell.angle_gamma   90.00
#
_symmetry.space_group_name_H-M   'P 1'
#
loop_
_entity.id
_entity.type
_entity.pdbx_description
1 polymer ?
#
loop_
_entity_poly.entity_id
_entity_poly.type
_entity_poly.pdbx_seq_one_letter_code
_entity_poly.pdbx_strand_id
1 'polypeptide(L)'
;MFNYYTFEGPIISLDDNSGILTLAGLTVRDKIRYTFLINREMEGTRTGDDGSTYTYDNDRLRVYFYTHLVNGSRIHTLNQFDSQHKDSFVTYNRGFESDRRFDLLSGSKKHYVNIWGVSINDWPNGSTLHGLECVYDNIGRRSVISSKLSLVSISDLYSHPVGNETTPYNGVDLLQQYFRC
;
A
#
# COMPACT_ATOMS: atom_id res chain seq x y z
N MET A 1 6.42 13.39 9.05
CA MET A 1 5.13 13.86 8.50
C MET A 1 4.47 12.73 7.74
N PHE A 2 3.18 12.49 7.96
CA PHE A 2 2.40 11.47 7.26
C PHE A 2 1.71 12.07 6.03
N ASN A 3 1.93 11.44 4.88
CA ASN A 3 1.36 11.86 3.60
C ASN A 3 0.66 10.69 2.92
N TYR A 4 -0.52 10.92 2.37
CA TYR A 4 -1.21 9.98 1.50
C TYR A 4 -0.82 10.23 0.05
N TYR A 5 -0.33 9.19 -0.61
CA TYR A 5 -0.01 9.17 -2.02
C TYR A 5 -0.99 8.27 -2.73
N THR A 6 -1.74 8.82 -3.69
CA THR A 6 -2.67 8.05 -4.50
C THR A 6 -2.09 7.85 -5.89
N PHE A 7 -2.08 6.59 -6.31
CA PHE A 7 -1.63 6.13 -7.60
C PHE A 7 -2.81 5.58 -8.38
N GLU A 8 -2.91 5.89 -9.66
CA GLU A 8 -3.94 5.34 -10.54
C GLU A 8 -3.35 4.97 -11.90
N GLY A 9 -3.88 3.91 -12.50
CA GLY A 9 -3.56 3.58 -13.88
C GLY A 9 -4.27 2.34 -14.42
N PRO A 10 -4.12 2.07 -15.72
CA PRO A 10 -4.67 0.86 -16.33
C PRO A 10 -3.98 -0.41 -15.83
N ILE A 11 -4.77 -1.48 -15.75
CA ILE A 11 -4.24 -2.85 -15.66
C ILE A 11 -3.59 -3.20 -17.01
N ILE A 12 -2.38 -3.76 -16.97
CA ILE A 12 -1.64 -4.21 -18.17
C ILE A 12 -1.65 -5.73 -18.33
N SER A 13 -1.79 -6.48 -17.23
CA SER A 13 -1.91 -7.93 -17.27
C SER A 13 -2.65 -8.46 -16.04
N LEU A 14 -3.35 -9.58 -16.23
CA LEU A 14 -3.93 -10.38 -15.15
C LEU A 14 -3.47 -11.82 -15.31
N ASP A 15 -3.09 -12.44 -14.20
CA ASP A 15 -2.87 -13.87 -14.06
C ASP A 15 -3.78 -14.36 -12.94
N ASP A 16 -4.80 -15.15 -13.26
CA ASP A 16 -5.85 -15.54 -12.30
C ASP A 16 -5.85 -17.03 -11.98
N ASN A 17 -4.72 -17.55 -11.49
CA ASN A 17 -4.61 -18.99 -11.19
C ASN A 17 -5.46 -19.42 -9.97
N SER A 18 -5.87 -18.48 -9.10
CA SER A 18 -6.75 -18.79 -7.96
C SER A 18 -8.24 -18.60 -8.24
N GLY A 19 -8.61 -17.82 -9.26
CA GLY A 19 -9.99 -17.45 -9.59
C GLY A 19 -10.49 -16.19 -8.86
N ILE A 20 -9.68 -15.60 -7.97
CA ILE A 20 -10.05 -14.42 -7.16
C ILE A 20 -10.24 -13.19 -8.04
N LEU A 21 -9.47 -13.01 -9.12
CA LEU A 21 -9.62 -11.82 -9.99
C LEU A 21 -10.94 -11.87 -10.75
N THR A 22 -11.30 -13.06 -11.25
CA THR A 22 -12.56 -13.32 -11.95
C THR A 22 -13.74 -13.13 -10.99
N LEU A 23 -13.64 -13.65 -9.76
CA LEU A 23 -14.65 -13.42 -8.73
C LEU A 23 -14.82 -11.93 -8.40
N ALA A 24 -13.72 -11.18 -8.40
CA ALA A 24 -13.73 -9.73 -8.22
C ALA A 24 -14.26 -8.95 -9.44
N GLY A 25 -14.57 -9.63 -10.54
CA GLY A 25 -15.01 -9.02 -11.78
C GLY A 25 -13.95 -8.11 -12.41
N LEU A 26 -12.67 -8.36 -12.13
CA LEU A 26 -11.57 -7.57 -12.68
C LEU A 26 -11.22 -8.04 -14.09
N THR A 27 -10.99 -7.07 -14.96
CA THR A 27 -10.59 -7.29 -16.35
C THR A 27 -9.42 -6.39 -16.70
N VAL A 28 -8.69 -6.73 -17.77
CA VAL A 28 -7.59 -5.90 -18.27
C VAL A 28 -8.01 -4.51 -18.78
N ARG A 29 -9.33 -4.26 -18.91
CA ARG A 29 -9.87 -2.95 -19.29
C ARG A 29 -10.10 -2.03 -18.09
N ASP A 30 -10.05 -2.57 -16.88
CA ASP A 30 -10.24 -1.78 -15.67
C ASP A 30 -9.02 -0.91 -15.36
N LYS A 31 -9.28 0.15 -14.61
CA LYS A 31 -8.25 0.92 -13.91
C LYS A 31 -8.17 0.49 -12.47
N ILE A 32 -7.00 0.67 -11.89
CA ILE A 32 -6.75 0.41 -10.47
C ILE A 32 -6.26 1.66 -9.79
N ARG A 33 -6.60 1.79 -8.51
CA ARG A 33 -6.19 2.90 -7.67
C ARG A 33 -5.63 2.33 -6.37
N TYR A 34 -4.47 2.82 -5.97
CA TYR A 34 -3.82 2.49 -4.71
C TYR A 34 -3.57 3.75 -3.92
N THR A 35 -3.84 3.74 -2.62
CA THR A 35 -3.47 4.85 -1.73
C THR A 35 -2.55 4.33 -0.64
N PHE A 36 -1.37 4.92 -0.54
CA PHE A 36 -0.37 4.61 0.48
C PHE A 36 -0.22 5.78 1.45
N LEU A 37 -0.21 5.47 2.74
CA LEU A 37 0.30 6.36 3.78
C LEU A 37 1.82 6.21 3.82
N ILE A 38 2.56 7.28 3.59
CA ILE A 38 4.02 7.32 3.60
C ILE A 38 4.49 8.22 4.75
N ASN A 39 5.44 7.73 5.54
CA ASN A 39 6.15 8.52 6.54
C ASN A 39 7.66 8.28 6.43
N ARG A 40 8.39 9.31 5.96
CA ARG A 40 9.86 9.25 5.78
C ARG A 40 10.65 9.49 7.07
N GLU A 41 9.99 9.81 8.17
CA GLU A 41 10.61 9.95 9.50
C GLU A 41 10.54 8.66 10.33
N MET A 42 9.76 7.68 9.87
CA MET A 42 9.66 6.36 10.50
C MET A 42 10.34 5.32 9.62
N GLU A 43 10.99 4.36 10.24
CA GLU A 43 11.66 3.27 9.54
C GLU A 43 10.64 2.29 8.94
N GLY A 44 10.98 1.69 7.81
CA GLY A 44 10.16 0.63 7.24
C GLY A 44 10.22 -0.63 8.11
N THR A 45 9.13 -1.39 8.15
CA THR A 45 9.05 -2.59 9.00
C THR A 45 8.53 -3.82 8.27
N ARG A 46 8.86 -4.98 8.82
CA ARG A 46 8.24 -6.28 8.52
C ARG A 46 7.89 -6.94 9.85
N THR A 47 6.62 -7.26 10.06
CA THR A 47 6.20 -8.09 11.20
C THR A 47 6.15 -9.55 10.75
N GLY A 48 6.68 -10.46 11.55
CA GLY A 48 6.69 -11.91 11.31
C GLY A 48 5.43 -12.60 11.82
N ASP A 49 5.29 -13.89 11.49
CA ASP A 49 4.16 -14.72 11.96
C ASP A 49 4.16 -14.93 13.48
N ASP A 50 5.32 -14.78 14.11
CA ASP A 50 5.53 -14.83 15.56
C ASP A 50 5.30 -13.49 16.26
N GLY A 51 4.87 -12.46 15.52
CA GLY A 51 4.70 -11.09 16.02
C GLY A 51 6.02 -10.31 16.15
N SER A 52 7.17 -10.92 15.87
CA SER A 52 8.45 -10.19 15.87
C SER A 52 8.44 -9.11 14.80
N THR A 53 8.98 -7.94 15.11
CA THR A 53 9.09 -6.85 14.12
C THR A 53 10.56 -6.65 13.77
N TYR A 54 10.85 -6.76 12.48
CA TYR A 54 12.13 -6.39 11.89
C TYR A 54 12.01 -4.99 11.30
N THR A 55 12.93 -4.12 11.69
CA THR A 55 13.06 -2.77 11.16
C THR A 55 14.20 -2.73 10.16
N TYR A 56 13.99 -2.04 9.04
CA TYR A 56 15.02 -1.92 8.01
C TYR A 56 15.91 -0.70 8.28
N ASP A 57 17.22 -0.94 8.36
CA ASP A 57 18.20 0.11 8.57
C ASP A 57 18.54 0.87 7.29
N ASN A 58 18.79 2.17 7.45
CA ASN A 58 19.32 3.01 6.40
C ASN A 58 20.81 2.75 6.18
N ASP A 59 21.27 2.93 4.94
CA ASP A 59 22.70 2.98 4.63
C ASP A 59 23.02 4.10 3.62
N ARG A 60 24.29 4.17 3.20
CA ARG A 60 24.77 5.22 2.29
C ARG A 60 24.06 5.24 0.92
N LEU A 61 23.46 4.14 0.51
CA LEU A 61 22.84 3.98 -0.81
C LEU A 61 21.32 3.85 -0.72
N ARG A 62 20.77 3.62 0.47
CA ARG A 62 19.40 3.15 0.66
C ARG A 62 18.75 3.82 1.85
N VAL A 63 17.63 4.48 1.57
CA VAL A 63 16.75 5.03 2.60
C VAL A 63 15.47 4.20 2.64
N TYR A 64 15.21 3.65 3.82
CA TYR A 64 14.02 2.90 4.14
C TYR A 64 13.09 3.79 4.95
N PHE A 65 11.81 3.66 4.70
CA PHE A 65 10.81 4.43 5.40
C PHE A 65 9.51 3.64 5.55
N TYR A 66 8.66 4.09 6.46
CA TYR A 66 7.38 3.48 6.68
C TYR A 66 6.42 3.77 5.52
N THR A 67 5.75 2.73 5.04
CA THR A 67 4.60 2.87 4.14
C THR A 67 3.49 1.91 4.53
N HIS A 68 2.25 2.28 4.30
CA HIS A 68 1.10 1.43 4.58
C HIS A 68 0.04 1.58 3.49
N LEU A 69 -0.45 0.47 2.94
CA LEU A 69 -1.55 0.47 1.98
C LEU A 69 -2.85 0.79 2.71
N VAL A 70 -3.36 1.99 2.51
CA VAL A 70 -4.62 2.48 3.10
C VAL A 70 -5.81 2.01 2.28
N ASN A 71 -5.65 1.99 0.96
CA ASN A 71 -6.70 1.55 0.05
C ASN A 71 -6.08 0.78 -1.13
N GLY A 72 -6.51 -0.46 -1.30
CA GLY A 72 -6.11 -1.36 -2.37
C GLY A 72 -7.08 -1.36 -3.55
N SER A 73 -6.95 -2.37 -4.41
CA SER A 73 -7.92 -2.60 -5.48
C SER A 73 -9.25 -3.15 -4.96
N ARG A 74 -10.19 -3.42 -5.89
CA ARG A 74 -11.45 -4.13 -5.56
C ARG A 74 -11.22 -5.46 -4.83
N ILE A 75 -10.07 -6.10 -4.98
CA ILE A 75 -9.73 -7.34 -4.25
C ILE A 75 -9.53 -7.06 -2.77
N HIS A 76 -8.95 -5.92 -2.42
CA HIS A 76 -8.76 -5.54 -1.02
C HIS A 76 -10.09 -5.49 -0.27
N THR A 77 -11.12 -4.93 -0.90
CA THR A 77 -12.48 -4.91 -0.34
C THR A 77 -13.03 -6.33 -0.15
N LEU A 78 -12.80 -7.25 -1.09
CA LEU A 78 -13.28 -8.64 -0.99
C LEU A 78 -12.52 -9.45 0.07
N ASN A 79 -11.21 -9.28 0.17
CA ASN A 79 -10.37 -9.94 1.17
C ASN A 79 -10.66 -9.46 2.59
N GLN A 80 -11.05 -8.19 2.78
CA GLN A 80 -11.49 -7.67 4.09
C GLN A 80 -12.77 -8.36 4.59
N PHE A 81 -13.60 -8.92 3.70
CA PHE A 81 -14.76 -9.73 4.11
C PHE A 81 -14.38 -11.17 4.46
N ASP A 82 -13.27 -11.70 3.92
CA ASP A 82 -12.80 -13.07 4.14
C ASP A 82 -11.82 -13.20 5.35
N SER A 83 -11.39 -12.06 5.92
CA SER A 83 -10.40 -11.99 7.01
C SER A 83 -10.91 -12.43 8.40
N GLN A 84 -11.99 -13.21 8.49
CA GLN A 84 -12.33 -13.95 9.72
C GLN A 84 -11.45 -15.20 9.91
N HIS A 85 -10.57 -15.52 8.96
CA HIS A 85 -9.64 -16.63 9.07
C HIS A 85 -8.26 -16.16 9.53
N LYS A 86 -7.89 -16.62 10.75
CA LYS A 86 -6.57 -16.50 11.38
C LYS A 86 -5.49 -17.01 10.43
N ASP A 87 -4.84 -16.13 9.70
CA ASP A 87 -3.86 -16.53 8.69
C ASP A 87 -2.60 -15.65 8.76
N SER A 88 -1.47 -16.33 9.04
CA SER A 88 -0.06 -15.89 8.85
C SER A 88 0.15 -14.37 8.72
N PHE A 89 0.45 -13.73 9.86
CA PHE A 89 0.59 -12.28 10.05
C PHE A 89 1.90 -11.68 9.50
N VAL A 90 2.57 -12.28 8.52
CA VAL A 90 3.69 -11.56 7.90
C VAL A 90 3.15 -10.33 7.20
N THR A 91 3.40 -9.15 7.76
CA THR A 91 3.00 -7.87 7.19
C THR A 91 4.22 -7.07 6.77
N TYR A 92 4.07 -6.34 5.68
CA TYR A 92 5.08 -5.46 5.13
C TYR A 92 4.56 -4.03 5.26
N ASN A 93 5.39 -3.14 5.80
CA ASN A 93 5.11 -1.71 5.84
C ASN A 93 6.40 -0.95 5.54
N ARG A 94 6.91 -1.11 4.32
CA ARG A 94 8.23 -0.58 3.93
C ARG A 94 8.18 0.09 2.57
N GLY A 95 8.57 1.35 2.55
CA GLY A 95 9.10 2.04 1.38
C GLY A 95 10.63 2.01 1.35
N PHE A 96 11.17 2.20 0.15
CA PHE A 96 12.59 2.14 -0.14
C PHE A 96 12.93 3.12 -1.26
N GLU A 97 14.05 3.81 -1.11
CA GLU A 97 14.58 4.71 -2.12
C GLU A 97 16.11 4.63 -2.20
N SER A 98 16.61 4.64 -3.44
CA SER A 98 18.02 4.79 -3.80
C SER A 98 18.15 5.77 -4.97
N ASP A 99 19.38 6.01 -5.40
CA ASP A 99 19.74 6.79 -6.60
C ASP A 99 19.10 6.29 -7.91
N ARG A 100 18.56 5.07 -7.95
CA ARG A 100 18.10 4.39 -9.17
C ARG A 100 16.73 3.75 -9.05
N ARG A 101 16.23 3.58 -7.83
CA ARG A 101 15.02 2.82 -7.58
C ARG A 101 14.25 3.37 -6.40
N PHE A 102 12.96 3.38 -6.58
CA PHE A 102 11.96 3.58 -5.55
C PHE A 102 11.05 2.35 -5.48
N ASP A 103 10.62 1.97 -4.29
CA ASP A 103 9.70 0.84 -4.04
C ASP A 103 8.82 1.13 -2.83
N LEU A 104 7.53 0.82 -2.92
CA LEU A 104 6.57 0.78 -1.82
C LEU A 104 6.02 -0.63 -1.74
N LEU A 105 6.26 -1.30 -0.62
CA LEU A 105 5.72 -2.61 -0.33
C LEU A 105 4.82 -2.54 0.90
N SER A 106 3.55 -2.90 0.72
CA SER A 106 2.64 -3.07 1.86
C SER A 106 1.64 -4.21 1.67
N GLY A 107 1.07 -4.66 2.78
CA GLY A 107 0.14 -5.78 2.86
C GLY A 107 0.73 -6.94 3.65
N SER A 108 0.39 -8.17 3.25
CA SER A 108 0.82 -9.39 3.90
C SER A 108 1.37 -10.43 2.92
N LYS A 109 1.86 -11.56 3.43
CA LYS A 109 2.26 -12.71 2.60
C LYS A 109 1.11 -13.25 1.74
N LYS A 110 -0.15 -13.09 2.16
CA LYS A 110 -1.33 -13.53 1.39
C LYS A 110 -1.86 -12.47 0.44
N HIS A 111 -1.72 -11.20 0.77
CA HIS A 111 -2.15 -10.09 -0.09
C HIS A 111 -1.23 -8.91 0.06
N TYR A 112 -0.42 -8.61 -0.95
CA TYR A 112 0.45 -7.43 -0.95
C TYR A 112 0.33 -6.62 -2.24
N VAL A 113 0.70 -5.35 -2.11
CA VAL A 113 0.88 -4.42 -3.22
C VAL A 113 2.32 -3.92 -3.18
N ASN A 114 3.00 -4.00 -4.33
CA ASN A 114 4.28 -3.37 -4.58
C ASN A 114 4.12 -2.30 -5.68
N ILE A 115 4.55 -1.07 -5.41
CA ILE A 115 4.70 0.00 -6.42
C ILE A 115 6.17 0.37 -6.54
N TRP A 116 6.76 0.30 -7.73
CA TRP A 116 8.17 0.66 -7.94
C TRP A 116 8.41 1.49 -9.19
N GLY A 117 9.53 2.22 -9.18
CA GLY A 117 9.97 3.11 -10.25
C GLY A 117 11.39 3.60 -10.04
N VAL A 118 11.79 4.67 -10.73
CA VAL A 118 13.16 5.23 -10.66
C VAL A 118 13.30 6.18 -9.46
N SER A 119 12.37 7.10 -9.27
CA SER A 119 12.40 8.12 -8.20
C SER A 119 10.99 8.59 -7.88
N ILE A 120 10.69 8.88 -6.60
CA ILE A 120 9.43 9.50 -6.16
C ILE A 120 9.26 10.95 -6.62
N ASN A 121 10.38 11.65 -6.83
CA ASN A 121 10.37 13.08 -7.08
C ASN A 121 10.17 13.42 -8.56
N ASP A 122 10.35 12.46 -9.47
CA ASP A 122 10.21 12.68 -10.92
C ASP A 122 8.75 12.54 -11.42
N TRP A 123 7.82 12.28 -10.51
CA TRP A 123 6.43 11.86 -10.80
C TRP A 123 5.48 12.87 -11.45
N PRO A 124 5.61 14.21 -11.26
CA PRO A 124 4.69 15.14 -11.91
C PRO A 124 4.86 15.22 -13.44
N ASN A 125 6.03 14.83 -13.97
CA ASN A 125 6.43 15.12 -15.35
C ASN A 125 6.83 13.90 -16.19
N GLY A 126 6.85 12.68 -15.64
CA GLY A 126 7.06 11.46 -16.43
C GLY A 126 7.65 10.27 -15.67
N SER A 127 7.64 9.12 -16.36
CA SER A 127 7.86 7.74 -15.86
C SER A 127 6.62 7.12 -15.21
N THR A 128 6.06 6.11 -15.87
CA THR A 128 4.99 5.30 -15.28
C THR A 128 5.55 4.33 -14.27
N LEU A 129 5.02 4.40 -13.07
CA LEU A 129 5.28 3.45 -12.01
C LEU A 129 4.73 2.07 -12.39
N HIS A 130 5.39 1.03 -11.93
CA HIS A 130 4.88 -0.32 -12.05
C HIS A 130 4.17 -0.68 -10.75
N GLY A 131 2.91 -1.10 -10.87
CA GLY A 131 2.16 -1.66 -9.74
C GLY A 131 2.01 -3.17 -9.91
N LEU A 132 2.27 -3.91 -8.85
CA LEU A 132 1.97 -5.33 -8.75
C LEU A 132 1.14 -5.57 -7.49
N GLU A 133 -0.01 -6.18 -7.66
CA GLU A 133 -0.82 -6.67 -6.56
C GLU A 133 -0.92 -8.18 -6.68
N CYS A 134 -0.64 -8.86 -5.58
CA CYS A 134 -0.56 -10.31 -5.53
C CYS A 134 -1.45 -10.82 -4.41
N VAL A 135 -2.30 -11.78 -4.72
CA VAL A 135 -3.26 -12.37 -3.78
C VAL A 135 -3.18 -13.88 -3.86
N TYR A 136 -3.13 -14.54 -2.71
CA TYR A 136 -3.09 -15.99 -2.59
C TYR A 136 -4.40 -16.51 -2.01
N ASP A 137 -4.91 -17.62 -2.55
CA ASP A 137 -6.02 -18.34 -1.93
C ASP A 137 -5.57 -19.19 -0.73
N ASN A 138 -6.53 -19.90 -0.13
CA ASN A 138 -6.32 -20.75 1.03
C ASN A 138 -5.42 -21.97 0.77
N ILE A 139 -5.23 -22.39 -0.48
CA ILE A 139 -4.33 -23.49 -0.88
C ILE A 139 -3.03 -23.00 -1.51
N GLY A 140 -2.78 -21.69 -1.51
CA GLY A 140 -1.55 -21.07 -1.97
C GLY A 140 -1.46 -20.83 -3.49
N ARG A 141 -2.55 -20.97 -4.24
CA ARG A 141 -2.59 -20.52 -5.65
C ARG A 141 -2.59 -19.00 -5.68
N ARG A 142 -1.87 -18.45 -6.65
CA ARG A 142 -1.59 -17.01 -6.75
C ARG A 142 -2.37 -16.40 -7.90
N SER A 143 -2.98 -15.26 -7.64
CA SER A 143 -3.43 -14.34 -8.68
C SER A 143 -2.69 -13.02 -8.61
N VAL A 144 -2.41 -12.43 -9.78
CA VAL A 144 -1.57 -11.24 -9.92
C VAL A 144 -2.23 -10.22 -10.84
N ILE A 145 -2.24 -8.97 -10.39
CA ILE A 145 -2.50 -7.80 -11.22
C ILE A 145 -1.18 -7.10 -11.48
N SER A 146 -0.87 -6.81 -12.74
CA SER A 146 0.16 -5.85 -13.10
C SER A 146 -0.50 -4.59 -13.66
N SER A 147 0.01 -3.42 -13.28
CA SER A 147 -0.54 -2.13 -13.69
C SER A 147 0.56 -1.13 -14.04
N LYS A 148 0.20 -0.17 -14.88
CA LYS A 148 1.03 0.97 -15.26
C LYS A 148 0.45 2.21 -14.58
N LEU A 149 1.06 2.65 -13.49
CA LEU A 149 0.51 3.65 -12.57
C LEU A 149 1.11 5.04 -12.80
N SER A 150 0.34 6.07 -12.42
CA SER A 150 0.77 7.46 -12.30
C SER A 150 0.38 7.97 -10.91
N LEU A 151 1.20 8.84 -10.32
CA LEU A 151 0.80 9.58 -9.12
C LEU A 151 -0.30 10.57 -9.49
N VAL A 152 -1.44 10.52 -8.82
CA VAL A 152 -2.58 11.41 -9.09
C VAL A 152 -2.80 12.44 -7.98
N SER A 153 -2.40 12.15 -6.74
CA SER A 153 -2.48 13.12 -5.65
C SER A 153 -1.49 12.80 -4.52
N ILE A 154 -1.05 13.87 -3.86
CA ILE A 154 -0.38 13.83 -2.56
C ILE A 154 -1.22 14.71 -1.64
N SER A 155 -1.64 14.17 -0.50
CA SER A 155 -2.34 14.93 0.54
C SER A 155 -1.74 14.60 1.89
N ASP A 156 -1.37 15.62 2.64
CA ASP A 156 -0.95 15.52 4.03
C ASP A 156 -2.14 15.18 4.93
N LEU A 157 -1.90 14.41 6.00
CA LEU A 157 -2.94 14.02 6.98
C LEU A 157 -3.71 15.23 7.56
N TYR A 158 -3.11 16.42 7.53
CA TYR A 158 -3.65 17.66 8.08
C TYR A 158 -4.25 18.61 7.04
N SER A 159 -4.25 18.27 5.74
CA SER A 159 -4.72 19.15 4.66
C SER A 159 -6.24 19.25 4.49
N HIS A 160 -7.02 18.78 5.46
CA HIS A 160 -8.43 19.18 5.51
C HIS A 160 -8.47 20.68 5.82
N PRO A 161 -9.13 21.51 5.00
CA PRO A 161 -9.38 22.87 5.41
C PRO A 161 -10.14 22.78 6.73
N VAL A 162 -9.64 23.51 7.74
CA VAL A 162 -10.40 23.80 8.95
C VAL A 162 -11.62 24.59 8.49
N GLY A 163 -12.65 23.88 8.04
CA GLY A 163 -13.98 24.42 7.88
C GLY A 163 -14.40 24.91 9.25
N ASN A 164 -14.91 26.13 9.30
CA ASN A 164 -15.46 26.74 10.50
C ASN A 164 -16.67 25.95 11.04
N GLU A 165 -16.46 24.74 11.54
CA GLU A 165 -17.41 24.04 12.38
C GLU A 165 -16.94 24.22 13.81
N THR A 166 -17.59 25.17 14.48
CA THR A 166 -17.51 25.38 15.92
C THR A 166 -18.07 24.17 16.65
N THR A 167 -17.25 23.14 16.82
CA THR A 167 -17.40 22.10 17.84
C THR A 167 -16.01 21.66 18.29
N PRO A 168 -15.74 21.61 19.61
CA PRO A 168 -14.41 21.28 20.10
C PRO A 168 -14.16 19.78 19.92
N TYR A 169 -13.57 19.40 18.79
CA TYR A 169 -13.06 18.05 18.57
C TYR A 169 -11.70 17.92 19.27
N ASN A 170 -11.69 17.21 20.40
CA ASN A 170 -10.46 16.81 21.08
C ASN A 170 -9.69 15.81 20.20
N GLY A 171 -8.63 16.29 19.53
CA GLY A 171 -7.76 15.51 18.64
C GLY A 171 -6.94 14.38 19.29
N VAL A 172 -7.36 13.88 20.46
CA VAL A 172 -6.70 12.79 21.20
C VAL A 172 -7.35 11.43 20.91
N ASP A 173 -8.59 11.39 20.41
CA ASP A 173 -9.33 10.13 20.24
C ASP A 173 -8.97 9.34 18.97
N LEU A 174 -8.52 10.00 17.89
CA LEU A 174 -8.19 9.31 16.63
C LEU A 174 -6.88 8.50 16.69
N LEU A 175 -5.91 8.93 17.50
CA LEU A 175 -4.67 8.18 17.70
C LEU A 175 -4.87 6.96 18.64
N GLN A 176 -5.83 7.01 19.57
CA GLN A 176 -6.06 5.88 20.48
C GLN A 176 -6.82 4.72 19.85
N GLN A 177 -7.58 4.93 18.78
CA GLN A 177 -8.25 3.82 18.07
C GLN A 177 -7.28 2.96 17.24
N TYR A 178 -6.11 3.47 16.86
CA TYR A 178 -5.12 2.70 16.08
C TYR A 178 -4.03 2.01 16.93
N PHE A 179 -3.94 2.31 18.23
CA PHE A 179 -2.90 1.76 19.13
C PHE A 179 -3.43 0.95 20.32
N ARG A 180 -4.72 0.61 20.38
CA ARG A 180 -5.25 -0.29 21.41
C ARG A 180 -5.46 -1.70 20.83
N CYS A 181 -4.48 -2.56 21.10
CA CYS A 181 -4.70 -4.00 21.24
C CYS A 181 -5.67 -4.27 22.41
#